data_AF-W8CSQ8-F1
#
_entry.id   AF-W8CSQ8-F1
#
_cell.length_a   1.000
_cell.length_b   1.000
_cell.length_c   1.000
_cell.angle_alpha   90.00
_cell.angle_beta   90.00
_cell.angle_gamma   90.00
#
_symmetry.space_group_name_H-M   'P 1'
#
loop_
_entity.id
_entity.type
_entity.pdbx_description
1 polymer ?
#
loop_
_entity_poly.entity_id
_entity_poly.type
_entity_poly.pdbx_seq_one_letter_code
_entity_poly.pdbx_strand_id
1 'polypeptide(L)' 'MPLIYMNIMLAFTISLLGMLVYRSHLMSSLLCLEGMMLSLFIMATLMTLNTHSLLANIVPIAML' A
#
# COMPACT_ATOMS: atom_id res chain seq x y z
N MET A 1 -6.38 -0.13 -16.19
CA MET A 1 -5.14 0.64 -15.93
C MET A 1 -4.03 -0.27 -15.38
N PRO A 2 -3.47 -1.19 -16.20
CA PRO A 2 -2.59 -2.25 -15.69
C PRO A 2 -1.22 -1.74 -15.19
N LEU A 3 -0.64 -0.72 -15.83
CA LEU A 3 0.68 -0.18 -15.43
C LEU A 3 0.69 0.39 -14.00
N ILE A 4 -0.40 1.06 -13.60
CA ILE A 4 -0.49 1.66 -12.26
C ILE A 4 -0.49 0.58 -11.18
N TYR A 5 -1.25 -0.50 -11.37
CA TYR A 5 -1.25 -1.63 -10.44
C TYR A 5 0.12 -2.30 -10.36
N MET A 6 0.83 -2.47 -11.48
CA MET A 6 2.18 -3.02 -11.49
C MET A 6 3.17 -2.17 -10.67
N ASN A 7 3.10 -0.84 -10.82
CA ASN A 7 3.97 0.08 -10.06
C ASN A 7 3.65 0.07 -8.55
N ILE A 8 2.38 -0.01 -8.17
CA ILE A 8 1.98 -0.06 -6.75
C ILE A 8 2.40 -1.39 -6.12
N MET A 9 2.22 -2.51 -6.83
CA MET A 9 2.71 -3.81 -6.39
C MET A 9 4.23 -3.82 -6.23
N LEU A 10 4.97 -3.21 -7.15
CA LEU A 10 6.41 -3.02 -7.02
C LEU A 10 6.77 -2.22 -5.76
N ALA A 11 6.10 -1.08 -5.51
CA ALA A 11 6.33 -0.28 -4.31
C ALA A 11 6.05 -1.07 -3.01
N PHE A 12 5.00 -1.89 -2.98
CA PHE A 12 4.71 -2.79 -1.86
C PHE A 12 5.83 -3.84 -1.67
N THR A 13 6.29 -4.47 -2.74
CA THR A 13 7.39 -5.47 -2.65
C THR A 13 8.71 -4.86 -2.20
N ILE A 14 9.03 -3.63 -2.62
CA ILE A 14 10.26 -2.93 -2.22
C ILE A 14 10.22 -2.54 -0.74
N SER A 15 9.06 -2.06 -0.25
CA SER A 15 8.88 -1.73 1.18
C SER A 15 8.87 -2.97 2.06
N LEU A 16 8.27 -4.08 1.60
CA LEU A 16 8.34 -5.39 2.25
C LEU A 16 9.79 -5.89 2.34
N LEU A 17 10.54 -5.83 1.24
CA LEU A 17 11.97 -6.18 1.20
C LEU A 17 12.78 -5.31 2.15
N GLY A 18 12.51 -3.99 2.19
CA GLY A 18 13.17 -3.07 3.13
C GLY A 18 12.92 -3.40 4.60
N MET A 19 11.73 -3.92 4.94
CA MET A 19 11.40 -4.36 6.29
C MET A 19 12.04 -5.70 6.65
N LEU A 20 12.09 -6.65 5.71
CA LEU A 20 12.71 -7.96 5.88
C LEU A 20 14.24 -7.89 6.02
N VAL A 21 14.90 -6.90 5.41
CA VAL A 21 16.35 -6.67 5.51
C VAL A 21 16.69 -5.93 6.81
N TYR A 22 16.15 -6.38 7.95
CA TYR A 22 16.27 -5.77 9.28
C TYR A 22 17.62 -5.06 9.53
N ARG A 23 17.64 -3.75 9.27
CA ARG A 23 18.67 -2.88 9.84
C ARG A 23 18.34 -2.67 11.31
N SER A 24 19.38 -2.57 12.12
CA SER A 24 19.29 -2.33 13.58
C SER A 24 18.48 -1.10 14.00
N HIS A 25 18.16 -0.19 13.06
CA HIS A 25 17.36 1.00 13.33
C HIS A 25 15.86 0.73 13.16
N LEU A 26 15.16 0.63 14.30
CA LEU A 26 13.70 0.52 14.40
C LEU A 26 12.96 1.66 13.66
N MET A 27 13.55 2.86 13.56
CA MET A 27 12.94 3.97 12.84
C MET A 27 12.81 3.72 11.34
N SER A 28 13.75 2.99 10.72
CA SER A 28 13.65 2.66 9.30
C SER A 28 12.57 1.61 9.00
N SER A 29 12.34 0.65 9.91
CA SER A 29 11.28 -0.34 9.73
C SER A 29 9.88 0.27 9.91
N LEU A 30 9.73 1.26 10.79
CA LEU A 30 8.48 2.02 10.94
C LEU A 30 8.13 2.80 9.67
N LEU A 31 9.11 3.47 9.05
CA LEU A 31 8.90 4.17 7.76
C LEU A 31 8.53 3.18 6.63
N CYS A 32 9.13 1.98 6.63
CA CYS A 32 8.73 0.93 5.67
C CYS A 32 7.29 0.44 5.90
N LEU A 33 6.83 0.35 7.16
CA LEU A 33 5.44 0.03 7.50
C LEU A 33 4.46 1.11 7.05
N GLU A 34 4.79 2.39 7.23
CA GLU A 34 3.99 3.50 6.69
C GLU A 34 3.91 3.45 5.17
N GLY A 35 5.02 3.13 4.49
CA GLY A 35 5.05 2.94 3.04
C GLY A 35 4.15 1.78 2.56
N MET A 36 4.14 0.66 3.28
CA MET A 36 3.25 -0.47 2.98
C MET A 36 1.77 -0.08 3.13
N MET A 37 1.40 0.61 4.22
CA MET A 37 0.05 1.12 4.46
C MET A 37 -0.43 2.05 3.34
N LEU A 38 0.42 3.00 2.93
CA LEU A 38 0.12 3.93 1.84
C LEU A 38 -0.11 3.21 0.50
N SER A 39 0.74 2.24 0.16
CA SER A 39 0.59 1.48 -1.09
C SER A 39 -0.73 0.69 -1.16
N LEU A 40 -1.15 0.09 -0.03
CA LEU A 40 -2.42 -0.62 0.08
C LEU A 40 -3.61 0.34 0.00
N PHE A 41 -3.51 1.53 0.62
CA PHE A 41 -4.53 2.57 0.52
C PHE A 41 -4.74 3.04 -0.94
N ILE A 42 -3.65 3.31 -1.67
CA ILE A 42 -3.74 3.72 -3.08
C ILE A 42 -4.33 2.58 -3.94
N MET A 43 -3.98 1.32 -3.67
CA MET A 43 -4.54 0.19 -4.41
C MET A 43 -6.04 0.01 -4.15
N ALA A 44 -6.46 0.13 -2.88
CA ALA A 44 -7.86 0.05 -2.48
C ALA A 44 -8.68 1.17 -3.13
N THR A 45 -8.24 2.43 -3.04
CA THR A 45 -8.93 3.57 -3.66
C THR A 45 -9.03 3.46 -5.18
N LEU A 46 -7.99 2.96 -5.87
CA LEU A 46 -8.07 2.72 -7.31
C LEU A 46 -9.06 1.60 -7.65
N MET A 47 -9.14 0.56 -6.84
CA MET A 47 -10.13 -0.51 -7.03
C MET A 47 -11.56 0.00 -6.81
N THR A 48 -11.81 0.78 -5.76
CA THR A 48 -13.15 1.34 -5.48
C THR A 48 -13.61 2.29 -6.58
N LEU A 49 -12.71 3.12 -7.10
CA LEU A 49 -12.99 4.00 -8.23
C LEU A 49 -13.34 3.23 -9.51
N ASN A 50 -12.65 2.12 -9.79
CA ASN A 50 -12.94 1.31 -10.99
C ASN A 50 -14.26 0.53 -10.87
N THR A 51 -14.65 0.08 -9.66
CA THR A 51 -15.86 -0.73 -9.48
C THR A 51 -17.12 0.09 -9.21
N HIS A 52 -17.02 1.43 -9.12
CA HIS A 52 -18.12 2.37 -8.82
C HIS A 52 -19.04 1.90 -7.66
N SER A 53 -18.51 1.11 -6.73
CA SER A 53 -19.30 0.49 -5.67
C SER A 53 -19.09 1.25 -4.36
N LEU A 54 -20.15 1.92 -3.91
CA LEU A 54 -20.16 2.70 -2.67
C LEU A 54 -19.80 1.87 -1.42
N LEU A 55 -20.13 0.57 -1.42
CA LEU A 55 -19.76 -0.34 -0.33
C LEU A 55 -18.24 -0.59 -0.24
N ALA A 56 -17.52 -0.52 -1.37
CA ALA A 56 -16.10 -0.79 -1.38
C ALA A 56 -15.29 0.39 -0.78
N ASN A 57 -15.88 1.60 -0.66
CA ASN A 57 -15.25 2.74 0.00
C ASN A 57 -15.00 2.53 1.51
N ILE A 58 -15.62 1.54 2.14
CA ILE A 58 -15.36 1.19 3.55
C ILE A 58 -13.89 0.74 3.72
N VAL A 59 -13.32 0.07 2.71
CA VAL A 59 -11.96 -0.49 2.75
C VAL A 59 -10.87 0.59 2.89
N PRO A 60 -10.80 1.63 2.03
CA PRO A 60 -9.82 2.70 2.21
C PRO A 60 -10.09 3.56 3.45
N ILE A 61 -11.35 3.72 3.88
CA ILE A 61 -11.68 4.50 5.09
C ILE A 61 -11.23 3.78 6.37
N ALA A 62 -11.32 2.45 6.43
CA ALA A 62 -10.86 1.68 7.57
C ALA A 62 -9.32 1.60 7.70
N MET A 63 -8.60 1.90 6.62
CA MET A 63 -7.12 1.93 6.58
C MET A 63 -6.55 3.31 6.96
N LEU A 64 -7.41 4.30 7.17
CA LEU A 64 -7.09 5.66 7.62
C LEU A 64 -7.11 5.71 9.16
#